data_AF-A0A3R6VZ83-F1
#
_entry.id   AF-A0A3R6VZ83-F1
#
_cell.length_a   1.000
_cell.length_b   1.000
_cell.length_c   1.000
_cell.angle_alpha   90.00
_cell.angle_beta   90.00
_cell.angle_gamma   90.00
#
_symmetry.space_group_name_H-M   'P 1'
#
loop_
_entity.id
_entity.type
_entity.pdbx_description
1 polymer ?
#
loop_
_entity_poly.entity_id
_entity_poly.type
_entity_poly.pdbx_seq_one_letter_code
_entity_poly.pdbx_strand_id
1 'polypeptide(L)'
;MKVYRRYYLIPFLYGIIFSWYGSFHNSKKIELWQMVSAITGGNIINSMSNHVISAIFEHYVPFFMFIIIFSTYIYRNFCNSSVYVFSRCENRVKWYMKEILKLLLFTLANAMMILAGYIVTAVVGNKLAFRTDSIFLVVRYLIIYTLWSFSIVLLANIISILKNGILGNIVAISIPIIVTVCLMTVNFEKLKGMEWKKLIWNPCAYLVFGWYNVKIENKQIIGSMSRGLSIQRGYLMFAAISLIVVIVGAAVVQQIDIMDNKE
;
A
#
# COMPACT_ATOMS: atom_id res chain seq x y z
N MET A 1 -15.83 -8.81 -12.92
CA MET A 1 -14.79 -9.66 -12.28
C MET A 1 -13.73 -10.21 -13.26
N LYS A 2 -14.08 -10.80 -14.42
CA LYS A 2 -13.08 -11.38 -15.35
C LYS A 2 -12.02 -10.38 -15.86
N VAL A 3 -12.41 -9.11 -16.08
CA VAL A 3 -11.48 -8.06 -16.54
C VAL A 3 -10.40 -7.76 -15.49
N TYR A 4 -10.77 -7.67 -14.21
CA TYR A 4 -9.82 -7.28 -13.15
C TYR A 4 -8.82 -8.37 -12.77
N ARG A 5 -9.13 -9.65 -13.05
CA ARG A 5 -8.18 -10.76 -12.84
C ARG A 5 -6.94 -10.65 -13.74
N ARG A 6 -7.07 -10.04 -14.93
CA ARG A 6 -5.93 -9.84 -15.84
C ARG A 6 -4.91 -8.84 -15.28
N TYR A 7 -5.34 -7.94 -14.40
CA TYR A 7 -4.45 -6.96 -13.78
C TYR A 7 -3.52 -7.54 -12.71
N TYR A 8 -3.69 -8.80 -12.29
CA TYR A 8 -2.74 -9.45 -11.37
C TYR A 8 -1.38 -9.78 -12.02
N LEU A 9 -1.31 -9.81 -13.36
CA LEU A 9 -0.05 -9.98 -14.07
C LEU A 9 0.87 -8.77 -13.88
N ILE A 10 0.31 -7.56 -13.77
CA ILE A 10 1.08 -6.32 -13.62
C ILE A 10 1.91 -6.30 -12.32
N PRO A 11 1.34 -6.48 -11.11
CA PRO A 11 2.12 -6.52 -9.87
C PRO A 11 3.09 -7.71 -9.82
N PHE A 12 2.75 -8.83 -10.46
CA PHE A 12 3.66 -9.97 -10.55
C PHE A 12 4.90 -9.68 -11.41
N LEU A 13 4.70 -9.16 -12.63
CA LEU A 13 5.79 -8.73 -13.52
C LEU A 13 6.62 -7.62 -12.88
N TYR A 14 5.97 -6.71 -12.16
CA TYR A 14 6.65 -5.69 -11.38
C TYR A 14 7.63 -6.31 -10.37
N GLY A 15 7.16 -7.28 -9.57
CA GLY A 15 8.02 -7.97 -8.60
C GLY A 15 9.24 -8.63 -9.26
N ILE A 16 9.07 -9.18 -10.47
CA ILE A 16 10.18 -9.77 -11.23
C ILE A 16 11.19 -8.71 -11.67
N ILE A 17 10.72 -7.63 -12.33
CA ILE A 17 11.58 -6.58 -12.89
C ILE A 17 12.41 -5.93 -11.77
N PHE A 18 11.75 -5.51 -10.68
CA PHE A 18 12.44 -4.81 -9.59
C PHE A 18 13.32 -5.72 -8.75
N SER A 19 13.01 -7.01 -8.66
CA SER A 19 13.95 -7.96 -8.07
C SER A 19 15.20 -8.16 -8.95
N TRP A 20 15.10 -8.04 -10.27
CA TRP A 20 16.23 -8.22 -11.19
C TRP A 20 17.11 -6.98 -11.26
N TYR A 21 16.52 -5.79 -11.40
CA TYR A 21 17.24 -4.52 -11.50
C TYR A 21 17.60 -3.88 -10.15
N GLY A 22 16.93 -4.29 -9.06
CA GLY A 22 17.16 -3.75 -7.72
C GLY A 22 18.28 -4.44 -6.95
N SER A 23 18.24 -4.30 -5.61
CA SER A 23 19.32 -4.66 -4.67
C SER A 23 19.74 -6.14 -4.60
N PHE A 24 19.17 -7.01 -5.43
CA PHE A 24 19.33 -8.46 -5.35
C PHE A 24 20.13 -9.09 -6.51
N HIS A 25 20.42 -8.31 -7.56
CA HIS A 25 21.15 -8.82 -8.72
C HIS A 25 22.51 -9.44 -8.35
N ASN A 26 23.26 -8.77 -7.45
CA ASN A 26 24.62 -9.16 -7.08
C ASN A 26 24.72 -10.00 -5.79
N SER A 27 23.61 -10.23 -5.09
CA SER A 27 23.62 -10.95 -3.81
C SER A 27 23.73 -12.47 -4.00
N LYS A 28 24.60 -13.13 -3.23
CA LYS A 28 24.82 -14.60 -3.27
C LYS A 28 23.70 -15.40 -2.57
N LYS A 29 23.09 -14.82 -1.55
CA LYS A 29 21.92 -15.38 -0.83
C LYS A 29 20.97 -14.25 -0.49
N ILE A 30 19.67 -14.54 -0.56
CA ILE A 30 18.58 -13.58 -0.32
C ILE A 30 17.58 -14.21 0.62
N GLU A 31 17.37 -13.57 1.76
CA GLU A 31 16.37 -13.98 2.75
C GLU A 31 15.03 -13.26 2.51
N LEU A 32 13.94 -13.89 2.95
CA LEU A 32 12.57 -13.35 2.81
C LEU A 32 12.42 -11.96 3.42
N TRP A 33 13.07 -11.68 4.56
CA TRP A 33 12.99 -10.35 5.18
C TRP A 33 13.65 -9.27 4.32
N GLN A 34 14.69 -9.61 3.56
CA GLN A 34 15.36 -8.66 2.67
C GLN A 34 14.43 -8.28 1.54
N MET A 35 13.71 -9.25 0.96
CA MET A 35 12.70 -9.00 -0.08
C MET A 35 11.59 -8.09 0.44
N VAL A 36 11.04 -8.40 1.61
CA VAL A 36 10.02 -7.56 2.27
C VAL A 36 10.57 -6.16 2.54
N SER A 37 11.81 -6.05 3.02
CA SER A 37 12.46 -4.77 3.25
C SER A 37 12.63 -3.97 1.95
N ALA A 38 13.02 -4.60 0.85
CA ALA A 38 13.14 -3.95 -0.45
C ALA A 38 11.78 -3.42 -0.96
N ILE A 39 10.74 -4.26 -0.95
CA ILE A 39 9.38 -3.88 -1.36
C ILE A 39 8.85 -2.69 -0.55
N THR A 40 9.24 -2.61 0.72
CA THR A 40 8.79 -1.56 1.64
C THR A 40 9.72 -0.36 1.72
N GLY A 41 10.74 -0.27 0.87
CA GLY A 41 11.64 0.88 0.84
C GLY A 41 12.66 0.88 1.98
N GLY A 42 12.91 -0.24 2.65
CA GLY A 42 14.02 -0.39 3.59
C GLY A 42 15.39 -0.15 2.95
N ASN A 43 15.53 -0.36 1.64
CA ASN A 43 16.74 -0.01 0.89
C ASN A 43 16.93 1.52 0.72
N ILE A 44 15.87 2.33 0.80
CA ILE A 44 15.92 3.81 0.76
C ILE A 44 16.81 4.34 1.89
N ILE A 45 16.81 3.64 3.03
CA ILE A 45 17.58 3.96 4.22
C ILE A 45 19.08 3.67 4.01
N ASN A 46 19.39 2.56 3.35
CA ASN A 46 20.77 2.13 3.11
C ASN A 46 21.44 2.92 1.96
N SER A 47 20.65 3.51 1.06
CA SER A 47 21.14 4.17 -0.16
C SER A 47 21.22 5.69 -0.08
N MET A 48 21.29 6.28 1.12
CA MET A 48 21.21 7.74 1.36
C MET A 48 22.30 8.62 0.72
N SER A 49 23.11 8.13 -0.24
CA SER A 49 23.96 9.02 -1.05
C SER A 49 23.75 8.95 -2.58
N ASN A 50 23.49 7.80 -3.22
CA ASN A 50 23.51 7.73 -4.71
C ASN A 50 22.29 7.06 -5.40
N HIS A 51 21.40 6.36 -4.68
CA HIS A 51 20.30 5.59 -5.31
C HIS A 51 18.92 5.81 -4.67
N VAL A 52 18.74 6.95 -3.97
CA VAL A 52 17.48 7.31 -3.29
C VAL A 52 16.31 7.38 -4.28
N ILE A 53 16.53 7.94 -5.47
CA ILE A 53 15.49 8.07 -6.50
C ILE A 53 15.04 6.68 -6.98
N SER A 54 15.95 5.79 -7.35
CA SER A 54 15.57 4.43 -7.77
C SER A 54 14.80 3.70 -6.67
N ALA A 55 15.26 3.77 -5.41
CA ALA A 55 14.61 3.12 -4.28
C ALA A 55 13.19 3.65 -3.98
N ILE A 56 12.94 4.95 -4.19
CA ILE A 56 11.60 5.55 -4.14
C ILE A 56 10.74 5.00 -5.29
N PHE A 57 11.28 4.94 -6.50
CA PHE A 57 10.57 4.38 -7.66
C PHE A 57 10.21 2.89 -7.45
N GLU A 58 11.09 2.08 -6.84
CA GLU A 58 10.80 0.67 -6.51
C GLU A 58 9.64 0.50 -5.51
N HIS A 59 9.39 1.50 -4.67
CA HIS A 59 8.33 1.45 -3.67
C HIS A 59 7.00 2.02 -4.20
N TYR A 60 7.04 3.16 -4.91
CA TYR A 60 5.85 3.93 -5.25
C TYR A 60 5.21 3.59 -6.60
N VAL A 61 5.97 3.13 -7.59
CA VAL A 61 5.40 2.75 -8.90
C VAL A 61 4.33 1.65 -8.81
N PRO A 62 4.49 0.53 -8.09
CA PRO A 62 3.49 -0.53 -8.06
C PRO A 62 2.23 -0.06 -7.33
N PHE A 63 2.43 0.81 -6.34
CA PHE A 63 1.37 1.43 -5.57
C PHE A 63 0.55 2.41 -6.43
N PHE A 64 1.18 3.28 -7.21
CA PHE A 64 0.48 4.20 -8.11
C PHE A 64 -0.23 3.48 -9.25
N MET A 65 0.39 2.44 -9.83
CA MET A 65 -0.27 1.61 -10.84
C MET A 65 -1.53 0.96 -10.28
N PHE A 66 -1.47 0.44 -9.05
CA PHE A 66 -2.63 -0.12 -8.37
C PHE A 66 -3.73 0.94 -8.16
N ILE A 67 -3.36 2.16 -7.76
CA ILE A 67 -4.32 3.27 -7.64
C ILE A 67 -4.99 3.56 -8.98
N ILE A 68 -4.22 3.77 -10.04
CA ILE A 68 -4.77 4.14 -11.36
C ILE A 68 -5.78 3.09 -11.88
N ILE A 69 -5.51 1.81 -11.64
CA ILE A 69 -6.35 0.70 -12.13
C ILE A 69 -7.64 0.57 -11.30
N PHE A 70 -7.57 0.71 -9.97
CA PHE A 70 -8.68 0.39 -9.06
C PHE A 70 -9.41 1.61 -8.49
N SER A 71 -8.93 2.83 -8.72
CA SER A 71 -9.52 4.08 -8.21
C SER A 71 -10.94 4.37 -8.69
N THR A 72 -11.34 3.82 -9.83
CA THR A 72 -12.70 3.97 -10.38
C THR A 72 -13.51 2.68 -10.31
N TYR A 73 -13.02 1.65 -9.61
CA TYR A 73 -13.67 0.34 -9.52
C TYR A 73 -15.09 0.41 -8.93
N ILE A 74 -15.21 0.94 -7.70
CA ILE A 74 -16.50 1.09 -7.02
C ILE A 74 -17.34 2.15 -7.72
N TYR A 75 -16.74 3.25 -8.17
CA TYR A 75 -17.43 4.30 -8.93
C TYR A 75 -18.13 3.74 -10.18
N ARG A 76 -17.42 2.98 -11.02
CA ARG A 76 -18.00 2.36 -12.22
C ARG A 76 -19.09 1.36 -11.87
N ASN A 77 -18.86 0.55 -10.83
CA ASN A 77 -19.89 -0.37 -10.35
C ASN A 77 -21.11 0.37 -9.80
N PHE A 78 -20.92 1.54 -9.16
CA PHE A 78 -21.98 2.41 -8.67
C PHE A 78 -22.79 2.98 -9.83
N CYS A 79 -22.16 3.56 -10.86
CA CYS A 79 -22.85 4.08 -12.05
C CYS A 79 -23.61 3.00 -12.83
N ASN A 80 -23.02 1.80 -12.98
CA ASN A 80 -23.69 0.70 -13.67
C ASN A 80 -24.84 0.10 -12.85
N SER A 81 -24.69 0.08 -11.52
CA SER A 81 -25.69 -0.49 -10.61
C SER A 81 -26.75 0.53 -10.22
N SER A 82 -26.54 1.84 -10.40
CA SER A 82 -27.46 2.84 -9.88
C SER A 82 -28.85 2.79 -10.52
N VAL A 83 -28.91 2.48 -11.81
CA VAL A 83 -30.16 2.33 -12.57
C VAL A 83 -30.94 1.07 -12.17
N TYR A 84 -30.25 -0.05 -11.90
CA TYR A 84 -30.88 -1.37 -11.70
C TYR A 84 -30.97 -1.83 -10.25
N VAL A 85 -29.99 -1.48 -9.42
CA VAL A 85 -29.83 -1.96 -8.05
C VAL A 85 -30.44 -0.97 -7.07
N PHE A 86 -30.24 0.34 -7.22
CA PHE A 86 -30.81 1.32 -6.27
C PHE A 86 -32.30 1.59 -6.48
N SER A 87 -32.89 1.12 -7.58
CA SER A 87 -34.34 1.07 -7.78
C SER A 87 -35.01 -0.12 -7.07
N ARG A 88 -34.26 -1.16 -6.68
CA ARG A 88 -34.79 -2.41 -6.08
C ARG A 88 -34.16 -2.86 -4.77
N CYS A 89 -32.97 -2.37 -4.41
CA CYS A 89 -32.27 -2.68 -3.16
C CYS A 89 -32.49 -1.54 -2.15
N GLU A 90 -33.25 -1.83 -1.10
CA GLU A 90 -33.54 -0.87 -0.02
C GLU A 90 -32.29 -0.48 0.80
N ASN A 91 -31.20 -1.25 0.77
CA ASN A 91 -30.03 -1.00 1.63
C ASN A 91 -28.73 -0.79 0.85
N ARG A 92 -28.46 0.48 0.49
CA ARG A 92 -27.27 0.94 -0.26
C ARG A 92 -25.96 0.67 0.48
N VAL A 93 -25.95 0.76 1.80
CA VAL A 93 -24.79 0.48 2.65
C VAL A 93 -24.39 -0.99 2.53
N LYS A 94 -25.36 -1.91 2.51
CA LYS A 94 -25.08 -3.35 2.34
C LYS A 94 -24.43 -3.65 0.99
N TRP A 95 -24.83 -2.97 -0.08
CA TRP A 95 -24.18 -3.07 -1.39
C TRP A 95 -22.74 -2.55 -1.33
N TYR A 96 -22.54 -1.37 -0.74
CA TYR A 96 -21.23 -0.74 -0.59
C TYR A 96 -20.25 -1.63 0.20
N MET A 97 -20.70 -2.24 1.30
CA MET A 97 -19.88 -3.18 2.09
C MET A 97 -19.43 -4.41 1.28
N LYS A 98 -20.28 -4.93 0.38
CA LYS A 98 -19.90 -6.03 -0.52
C LYS A 98 -18.82 -5.60 -1.50
N GLU A 99 -18.89 -4.39 -2.04
CA GLU A 99 -17.88 -3.87 -2.98
C GLU A 99 -16.56 -3.52 -2.27
N ILE A 100 -16.63 -2.98 -1.05
CA ILE A 100 -15.44 -2.78 -0.19
C ILE A 100 -14.72 -4.10 0.05
N LEU A 101 -15.43 -5.16 0.42
CA LEU A 101 -14.81 -6.45 0.71
C LEU A 101 -14.08 -7.01 -0.52
N LYS A 102 -14.67 -6.85 -1.72
CA LYS A 102 -13.99 -7.23 -2.97
C LYS A 102 -12.74 -6.38 -3.19
N LEU A 103 -12.81 -5.06 -2.96
CA LEU A 103 -11.66 -4.17 -3.08
C LEU A 103 -10.52 -4.56 -2.12
N LEU A 104 -10.85 -4.91 -0.87
CA LEU A 104 -9.89 -5.40 0.13
C LEU A 104 -9.22 -6.72 -0.31
N LEU A 105 -9.96 -7.61 -0.95
CA LEU A 105 -9.38 -8.84 -1.51
C LEU A 105 -8.49 -8.53 -2.72
N PHE A 106 -8.84 -7.54 -3.54
CA PHE A 106 -8.00 -7.09 -4.66
C PHE A 106 -6.69 -6.48 -4.16
N THR A 107 -6.72 -5.66 -3.11
CA THR A 107 -5.52 -5.05 -2.52
C THR A 107 -4.61 -6.10 -1.90
N LEU A 108 -5.17 -7.08 -1.18
CA LEU A 108 -4.40 -8.18 -0.62
C LEU A 108 -3.74 -9.04 -1.70
N ALA A 109 -4.50 -9.40 -2.74
CA ALA A 109 -3.97 -10.15 -3.86
C ALA A 109 -2.87 -9.38 -4.62
N ASN A 110 -2.98 -8.06 -4.74
CA ASN A 110 -1.92 -7.22 -5.30
C ASN A 110 -0.62 -7.33 -4.50
N ALA A 111 -0.68 -7.22 -3.16
CA ALA A 111 0.48 -7.36 -2.28
C ALA A 111 1.14 -8.74 -2.40
N MET A 112 0.33 -9.80 -2.44
CA MET A 112 0.82 -11.17 -2.61
C MET A 112 1.50 -11.38 -3.96
N MET A 113 0.96 -10.82 -5.05
CA MET A 113 1.54 -10.96 -6.39
C MET A 113 2.88 -10.26 -6.54
N ILE A 114 3.06 -9.09 -5.91
CA ILE A 114 4.37 -8.41 -5.85
C ILE A 114 5.39 -9.31 -5.17
N LEU A 115 5.06 -9.82 -3.98
CA LEU A 115 5.93 -10.72 -3.23
C LEU A 115 6.25 -12.01 -4.00
N ALA A 116 5.26 -12.59 -4.67
CA ALA A 116 5.45 -13.78 -5.51
C ALA A 116 6.46 -13.52 -6.63
N GLY A 117 6.45 -12.34 -7.26
CA GLY A 117 7.45 -11.95 -8.26
C GLY A 117 8.88 -11.97 -7.72
N TYR A 118 9.10 -11.41 -6.52
CA TYR A 118 10.40 -11.44 -5.82
C TYR A 118 10.84 -12.85 -5.42
N ILE A 119 9.90 -13.71 -5.03
CA ILE A 119 10.21 -15.10 -4.68
C ILE A 119 10.65 -15.88 -5.93
N VAL A 120 9.92 -15.73 -7.04
CA VAL A 120 10.23 -16.43 -8.30
C VAL A 120 11.63 -16.09 -8.80
N THR A 121 12.01 -14.81 -8.80
CA THR A 121 13.37 -14.39 -9.19
C THR A 121 14.45 -14.95 -8.27
N ALA A 122 14.21 -14.98 -6.97
CA ALA A 122 15.16 -15.55 -6.01
C ALA A 122 15.32 -17.08 -6.15
N VAL A 123 14.25 -17.78 -6.50
CA VAL A 123 14.26 -19.22 -6.81
C VAL A 123 15.00 -19.49 -8.11
N VAL A 124 14.70 -18.76 -9.18
CA VAL A 124 15.40 -18.89 -10.48
C VAL A 124 16.89 -18.60 -10.35
N GLY A 125 17.25 -17.64 -9.49
CA GLY A 125 18.65 -17.33 -9.19
C GLY A 125 19.36 -18.33 -8.27
N ASN A 126 18.68 -19.35 -7.73
CA ASN A 126 19.18 -20.25 -6.67
C ASN A 126 19.73 -19.50 -5.44
N LYS A 127 19.11 -18.36 -5.10
CA LYS A 127 19.55 -17.47 -4.01
C LYS A 127 18.68 -17.56 -2.76
N LEU A 128 17.54 -18.24 -2.83
CA LEU A 128 16.54 -18.24 -1.75
C LEU A 128 17.06 -18.93 -0.48
N ALA A 129 17.09 -18.19 0.63
CA ALA A 129 17.31 -18.73 1.97
C ALA A 129 16.05 -18.56 2.82
N PHE A 130 15.55 -19.67 3.39
CA PHE A 130 14.35 -19.68 4.22
C PHE A 130 14.71 -19.64 5.70
N ARG A 131 14.17 -18.65 6.41
CA ARG A 131 14.26 -18.54 7.88
C ARG A 131 12.86 -18.34 8.43
N THR A 132 12.48 -19.16 9.41
CA THR A 132 11.16 -19.15 10.06
C THR A 132 10.80 -17.77 10.61
N ASP A 133 11.77 -17.04 11.15
CA ASP A 133 11.59 -15.69 11.70
C ASP A 133 11.17 -14.65 10.65
N SER A 134 11.47 -14.90 9.37
CA SER A 134 11.13 -13.98 8.27
C SER A 134 9.67 -14.05 7.88
N ILE A 135 8.97 -15.15 8.18
CA ILE A 135 7.53 -15.31 7.89
C ILE A 135 6.73 -14.23 8.60
N PHE A 136 7.12 -13.91 9.83
CA PHE A 136 6.46 -12.89 10.60
C PHE A 136 6.47 -11.54 9.88
N LEU A 137 7.62 -11.12 9.33
CA LEU A 137 7.76 -9.88 8.57
C LEU A 137 6.91 -9.86 7.29
N VAL A 138 6.77 -11.00 6.62
CA VAL A 138 5.87 -11.14 5.46
C VAL A 138 4.42 -10.85 5.87
N VAL A 139 3.94 -11.46 6.96
CA VAL A 139 2.58 -11.22 7.47
C VAL A 139 2.38 -9.74 7.81
N ARG A 140 3.38 -9.10 8.43
CA ARG A 140 3.30 -7.66 8.74
C ARG A 140 3.18 -6.81 7.49
N TYR A 141 3.99 -7.11 6.49
CA TYR A 141 3.96 -6.43 5.19
C TYR A 141 2.58 -6.52 4.55
N LEU A 142 2.03 -7.73 4.49
CA LEU A 142 0.71 -7.94 3.91
C LEU A 142 -0.35 -7.11 4.63
N ILE A 143 -0.32 -7.03 5.96
CA ILE A 143 -1.30 -6.23 6.72
C ILE A 143 -1.15 -4.73 6.44
N ILE A 144 0.04 -4.17 6.67
CA ILE A 144 0.27 -2.72 6.58
C ILE A 144 0.07 -2.22 5.14
N TYR A 145 0.68 -2.90 4.17
CA TYR A 145 0.60 -2.49 2.77
C TYR A 145 -0.82 -2.61 2.22
N THR A 146 -1.55 -3.66 2.61
CA THR A 146 -2.95 -3.86 2.20
C THR A 146 -3.84 -2.75 2.77
N LEU A 147 -3.75 -2.46 4.07
CA LEU A 147 -4.59 -1.43 4.71
C LEU A 147 -4.33 -0.03 4.14
N TRP A 148 -3.06 0.32 3.92
CA TRP A 148 -2.70 1.61 3.32
C TRP A 148 -3.21 1.73 1.89
N SER A 149 -2.91 0.75 1.02
CA SER A 149 -3.35 0.75 -0.39
C SER A 149 -4.86 0.73 -0.51
N PHE A 150 -5.52 -0.06 0.34
CA PHE A 150 -6.97 -0.09 0.43
C PHE A 150 -7.55 1.27 0.77
N SER A 151 -7.02 1.94 1.80
CA SER A 151 -7.51 3.26 2.25
C SER A 151 -7.42 4.30 1.14
N ILE A 152 -6.26 4.39 0.47
CA ILE A 152 -6.03 5.38 -0.57
C ILE A 152 -6.89 5.12 -1.81
N VAL A 153 -7.03 3.86 -2.23
CA VAL A 153 -7.88 3.51 -3.38
C VAL A 153 -9.36 3.68 -3.04
N LEU A 154 -9.79 3.34 -1.83
CA LEU A 154 -11.17 3.57 -1.40
C LEU A 154 -11.51 5.06 -1.37
N LEU A 155 -10.59 5.89 -0.86
CA LEU A 155 -10.72 7.34 -0.88
C LEU A 155 -10.85 7.86 -2.33
N ALA A 156 -10.01 7.36 -3.25
CA ALA A 156 -10.10 7.69 -4.67
C ALA A 156 -11.49 7.40 -5.24
N ASN A 157 -12.04 6.23 -4.92
CA ASN A 157 -13.37 5.80 -5.36
C ASN A 157 -14.47 6.70 -4.79
N ILE A 158 -14.41 7.07 -3.52
CA ILE A 158 -15.38 7.97 -2.87
C ILE A 158 -15.36 9.34 -3.55
N ILE A 159 -14.17 9.90 -3.81
CA ILE A 159 -14.03 11.19 -4.50
C ILE A 159 -14.56 11.08 -5.93
N SER A 160 -14.26 9.99 -6.64
CA SER A 160 -14.80 9.75 -7.99
C SER A 160 -16.33 9.66 -7.99
N ILE A 161 -16.94 9.11 -6.95
CA ILE A 161 -18.41 9.12 -6.76
C ILE A 161 -18.95 10.53 -6.52
N LEU A 162 -18.25 11.37 -5.74
CA LEU A 162 -18.68 12.73 -5.42
C LEU A 162 -18.51 13.74 -6.57
N LYS A 163 -17.50 13.56 -7.42
CA LYS A 163 -17.09 14.55 -8.43
C LYS A 163 -17.02 14.00 -9.86
N ASN A 164 -17.61 12.82 -10.11
CA ASN A 164 -17.69 12.15 -11.40
C ASN A 164 -16.42 12.25 -12.25
N GLY A 165 -15.37 11.50 -11.90
CA GLY A 165 -14.24 11.36 -12.82
C GLY A 165 -12.87 11.12 -12.20
N ILE A 166 -11.85 11.63 -12.91
CA ILE A 166 -10.41 11.38 -12.72
C ILE A 166 -9.85 12.08 -11.46
N LEU A 167 -10.59 13.06 -10.90
CA LEU A 167 -10.17 13.79 -9.68
C LEU A 167 -9.83 12.86 -8.51
N GLY A 168 -10.55 11.73 -8.36
CA GLY A 168 -10.23 10.72 -7.35
C GLY A 168 -8.80 10.18 -7.47
N ASN A 169 -8.32 9.93 -8.70
CA ASN A 169 -6.97 9.46 -8.96
C ASN A 169 -5.93 10.52 -8.59
N ILE A 170 -6.17 11.78 -8.98
CA ILE A 170 -5.24 12.89 -8.74
C ILE A 170 -5.03 13.08 -7.24
N VAL A 171 -6.12 13.08 -6.46
CA VAL A 171 -6.04 13.23 -5.00
C VAL A 171 -5.35 12.02 -4.37
N ALA A 172 -5.72 10.81 -4.78
CA ALA A 172 -5.16 9.59 -4.23
C ALA A 172 -3.67 9.38 -4.53
N ILE A 173 -3.17 9.89 -5.67
CA ILE A 173 -1.73 9.89 -5.99
C ILE A 173 -1.00 10.99 -5.22
N SER A 174 -1.61 12.17 -5.09
CA SER A 174 -1.01 13.32 -4.42
C SER A 174 -0.75 13.07 -2.92
N ILE A 175 -1.67 12.41 -2.21
CA ILE A 175 -1.55 12.17 -0.76
C ILE A 175 -0.24 11.41 -0.41
N PRO A 176 0.05 10.22 -0.97
CA PRO A 176 1.32 9.52 -0.75
C PRO A 176 2.54 10.38 -1.08
N ILE A 177 2.51 11.15 -2.17
CA ILE A 177 3.63 12.02 -2.55
C ILE A 177 3.87 13.08 -1.47
N ILE A 178 2.82 13.80 -1.06
CA ILE A 178 2.90 14.84 -0.03
C ILE A 178 3.41 14.27 1.29
N VAL A 179 2.82 13.15 1.74
CA VAL A 179 3.22 12.49 2.99
C VAL A 179 4.70 12.08 2.94
N THR A 180 5.18 11.62 1.78
CA THR A 180 6.58 11.25 1.58
C THR A 180 7.51 12.45 1.58
N VAL A 181 7.12 13.56 0.94
CA VAL A 181 7.90 14.81 0.98
C VAL A 181 7.96 15.34 2.41
N CYS A 182 6.83 15.34 3.14
CA CYS A 182 6.80 15.69 4.56
C CYS A 182 7.68 14.79 5.43
N LEU A 183 7.97 13.57 4.97
CA LEU A 183 8.86 12.66 5.65
C LEU A 183 10.33 13.00 5.39
N MET A 184 10.66 13.41 4.17
CA MET A 184 12.01 13.82 3.77
C MET A 184 12.46 15.13 4.43
N THR A 185 11.53 15.96 4.91
CA THR A 185 11.87 17.18 5.66
C THR A 185 12.25 16.91 7.12
N VAL A 186 12.09 15.67 7.61
CA VAL A 186 12.48 15.31 8.97
C VAL A 186 14.00 15.27 9.08
N ASN A 187 14.56 16.08 9.99
CA ASN A 187 15.99 16.02 10.25
C ASN A 187 16.30 14.84 11.17
N PHE A 188 16.78 13.77 10.54
CA PHE A 188 17.05 12.52 11.24
C PHE A 188 18.29 12.54 12.14
N GLU A 189 19.21 13.47 11.97
CA GLU A 189 20.37 13.64 12.85
C GLU A 189 19.98 14.30 14.18
N LYS A 190 18.87 15.04 14.19
CA LYS A 190 18.34 15.78 15.34
C LYS A 190 16.94 15.29 15.73
N LEU A 191 16.78 13.98 15.93
CA LEU A 191 15.53 13.36 16.41
C LEU A 191 15.25 13.69 17.88
N LYS A 192 14.88 14.93 18.16
CA LYS A 192 14.37 15.37 19.48
C LYS A 192 13.13 16.23 19.30
N GLY A 193 12.23 16.16 20.28
CA GLY A 193 11.05 17.03 20.35
C GLY A 193 10.13 16.95 19.12
N MET A 194 10.11 18.02 18.32
CA MET A 194 9.20 18.20 17.19
C MET A 194 9.47 17.24 16.03
N GLU A 195 10.73 16.95 15.71
CA GLU A 195 11.11 16.03 14.62
C GLU A 195 10.62 14.60 14.89
N TRP A 196 10.65 14.17 16.15
CA TRP A 196 10.12 12.88 16.58
C TRP A 196 8.58 12.82 16.44
N LYS A 197 7.88 13.92 16.74
CA LYS A 197 6.43 14.01 16.52
C LYS A 197 6.07 13.96 15.03
N LYS A 198 6.81 14.66 14.17
CA LYS A 198 6.63 14.61 12.71
C LYS A 198 6.79 13.19 12.18
N LEU A 199 7.78 12.45 12.69
CA LEU A 199 8.02 11.05 12.31
C LEU A 199 6.89 10.12 12.76
N ILE A 200 6.43 10.24 14.00
CA ILE A 200 5.39 9.36 14.58
C ILE A 200 4.03 9.51 13.90
N TRP A 201 3.70 10.70 13.43
CA TRP A 201 2.40 10.97 12.80
C TRP A 201 2.40 10.79 11.28
N ASN A 202 3.55 10.53 10.68
CA ASN A 202 3.67 10.34 9.24
C ASN A 202 3.37 8.88 8.85
N PRO A 203 2.33 8.57 8.05
CA PRO A 203 2.02 7.19 7.68
C PRO A 203 3.10 6.51 6.84
N CYS A 204 3.78 7.23 5.96
CA CYS A 204 4.89 6.66 5.18
C CYS A 204 6.04 6.19 6.06
N ALA A 205 6.17 6.71 7.29
CA ALA A 205 7.15 6.24 8.24
C ALA A 205 6.98 4.77 8.66
N TYR A 206 5.73 4.33 8.70
CA TYR A 206 5.36 2.97 9.08
C TYR A 206 5.24 2.05 7.86
N LEU A 207 5.29 2.59 6.64
CA LEU A 207 5.42 1.76 5.44
C LEU A 207 6.83 1.18 5.31
N VAL A 208 7.84 1.90 5.79
CA VAL A 208 9.24 1.50 5.68
C VAL A 208 9.67 0.57 6.82
N PHE A 209 9.82 -0.73 6.53
CA PHE A 209 10.11 -1.70 7.59
C PHE A 209 11.44 -1.46 8.33
N GLY A 210 12.39 -0.80 7.68
CA GLY A 210 13.70 -0.50 8.29
C GLY A 210 13.65 0.47 9.47
N TRP A 211 12.50 1.11 9.76
CA TRP A 211 12.36 2.02 10.91
C TRP A 211 11.81 1.37 12.17
N TYR A 212 11.38 0.11 12.07
CA TYR A 212 10.88 -0.63 13.22
C TYR A 212 12.00 -1.25 14.05
N ASN A 213 11.78 -1.30 15.36
CA ASN A 213 12.62 -2.07 16.26
C ASN A 213 12.18 -3.54 16.21
N VAL A 214 12.76 -4.33 15.31
CA VAL A 214 12.50 -5.78 15.23
C VAL A 214 13.71 -6.53 15.78
N LYS A 215 13.51 -7.21 16.90
CA LYS A 215 14.47 -8.17 17.45
C LYS A 215 14.15 -9.56 16.89
N ILE A 216 15.12 -10.18 16.22
CA ILE A 216 15.04 -11.59 15.78
C ILE A 216 16.19 -12.33 16.48
N GLU A 217 15.87 -13.33 17.30
CA GLU A 217 16.84 -14.21 18.00
C GLU A 217 18.07 -13.47 18.60
N ASN A 218 17.83 -12.46 19.45
CA ASN A 218 18.88 -11.69 20.13
C ASN A 218 19.93 -11.00 19.25
N LYS A 219 19.78 -11.01 17.92
CA LYS A 219 20.54 -10.15 16.99
C LYS A 219 19.61 -9.10 16.39
N GLN A 220 19.96 -7.83 16.54
CA GLN A 220 19.29 -6.77 15.76
C GLN A 220 19.71 -6.91 14.29
N ILE A 221 18.93 -7.65 13.50
CA ILE A 221 19.17 -7.76 12.05
C ILE A 221 18.86 -6.42 11.37
N ILE A 222 17.87 -5.67 11.89
CA ILE A 222 17.56 -4.28 11.56
C ILE A 222 18.19 -3.41 12.65
N GLY A 223 19.53 -3.34 12.67
CA GLY A 223 20.30 -2.82 13.81
C GLY A 223 21.01 -1.48 13.61
N SER A 224 21.23 -1.02 12.38
CA SER A 224 21.96 0.25 12.18
C SER A 224 21.06 1.50 12.13
N MET A 225 19.75 1.34 11.89
CA MET A 225 18.84 2.49 11.73
C MET A 225 17.42 2.30 12.32
N SER A 226 17.23 1.38 13.27
CA SER A 226 15.97 1.24 14.00
C SER A 226 15.73 2.48 14.88
N ARG A 227 15.08 3.50 14.32
CA ARG A 227 14.77 4.76 15.03
C ARG A 227 13.75 4.57 16.15
N GLY A 228 13.21 3.37 16.35
CA GLY A 228 12.40 3.02 17.51
C GLY A 228 10.89 3.21 17.31
N LEU A 229 10.38 3.17 16.07
CA LEU A 229 8.94 3.18 15.84
C LEU A 229 8.31 1.88 16.36
N SER A 230 7.22 2.02 17.09
CA SER A 230 6.44 0.89 17.59
C SER A 230 5.54 0.34 16.49
N ILE A 231 5.63 -0.96 16.25
CA ILE A 231 4.84 -1.66 15.22
C ILE A 231 3.34 -1.59 15.52
N GLN A 232 2.95 -1.73 16.79
CA GLN A 232 1.55 -1.66 17.22
C GLN A 232 0.88 -0.34 16.83
N ARG A 233 1.60 0.80 16.94
CA ARG A 233 1.07 2.09 16.49
C ARG A 233 0.83 2.14 14.99
N GLY A 234 1.71 1.51 14.19
CA GLY A 234 1.51 1.39 12.75
C GLY A 234 0.19 0.69 12.42
N TYR A 235 -0.07 -0.47 13.04
CA TYR A 235 -1.33 -1.19 12.84
C TYR A 235 -2.55 -0.37 13.25
N LEU A 236 -2.51 0.25 14.44
CA LEU A 236 -3.61 1.07 14.93
C LEU A 236 -3.89 2.25 13.99
N MET A 237 -2.84 2.92 13.50
CA MET A 237 -2.98 4.06 12.60
C MET A 237 -3.60 3.65 11.26
N PHE A 238 -3.10 2.59 10.61
CA PHE A 238 -3.66 2.15 9.33
C PHE A 238 -5.07 1.55 9.47
N ALA A 239 -5.37 0.88 10.58
CA ALA A 239 -6.72 0.42 10.89
C ALA A 239 -7.68 1.60 11.10
N ALA A 240 -7.26 2.63 11.85
CA ALA A 240 -8.05 3.84 12.06
C ALA A 240 -8.32 4.59 10.75
N ILE A 241 -7.28 4.80 9.91
CA ILE A 241 -7.44 5.43 8.59
C ILE A 241 -8.42 4.62 7.74
N SER A 242 -8.25 3.30 7.66
CA SER A 242 -9.14 2.43 6.87
C SER A 242 -10.59 2.52 7.35
N LEU A 243 -10.81 2.50 8.68
CA LEU A 243 -12.12 2.59 9.28
C LEU A 243 -12.80 3.93 8.98
N ILE A 244 -12.07 5.04 9.12
CA ILE A 244 -12.58 6.39 8.83
C ILE A 244 -13.03 6.47 7.37
N VAL A 245 -12.22 6.00 6.41
CA VAL A 245 -12.55 6.04 4.98
C VAL A 245 -13.78 5.18 4.67
N VAL A 246 -13.91 4.01 5.32
CA VAL A 246 -15.10 3.14 5.18
C VAL A 246 -16.36 3.83 5.70
N ILE A 247 -16.30 4.47 6.88
CA ILE A 247 -17.45 5.18 7.47
C ILE A 247 -17.86 6.35 6.58
N VAL A 248 -16.90 7.16 6.14
CA VAL A 248 -17.14 8.30 5.23
C VAL A 248 -17.77 7.83 3.93
N GLY A 249 -17.23 6.77 3.32
CA GLY A 249 -17.78 6.24 2.08
C GLY A 249 -19.18 5.66 2.23
N ALA A 250 -19.50 5.03 3.36
CA ALA A 250 -20.84 4.53 3.64
C ALA A 250 -21.85 5.68 3.76
N ALA A 251 -21.48 6.76 4.47
CA ALA A 251 -22.28 7.97 4.58
C ALA A 251 -22.52 8.63 3.21
N VAL A 252 -21.47 8.74 2.39
CA VAL A 252 -21.54 9.32 1.04
C VAL A 252 -22.51 8.53 0.14
N VAL A 253 -22.37 7.20 0.10
CA VAL A 253 -23.25 6.35 -0.74
C VAL A 253 -24.70 6.37 -0.27
N GLN A 254 -24.95 6.63 1.02
CA GLN A 254 -26.29 6.75 1.56
C GLN A 254 -26.95 8.09 1.18
N GLN A 255 -26.19 9.19 1.17
CA GLN A 255 -26.70 10.55 0.94
C GLN A 255 -26.80 10.96 -0.53
N ILE A 256 -26.06 10.32 -1.43
CA ILE A 256 -26.13 10.64 -2.85
C ILE A 256 -27.48 10.21 -3.42
N ASP A 257 -28.29 11.17 -3.85
CA ASP A 257 -29.46 10.91 -4.67
C ASP A 257 -29.03 10.33 -6.02
N ILE A 258 -29.79 9.35 -6.51
CA ILE A 258 -29.54 8.73 -7.81
C ILE A 258 -29.54 9.88 -8.81
N MET A 259 -28.38 10.15 -9.41
CA MET A 259 -28.27 11.16 -10.47
C MET A 259 -29.23 10.75 -11.58
N ASP A 260 -30.39 11.41 -11.66
CA ASP A 260 -31.00 11.64 -12.95
C ASP A 260 -29.94 12.37 -13.76
N ASN A 261 -29.58 11.78 -14.90
CA ASN A 261 -28.77 12.46 -15.91
C ASN A 261 -29.44 13.80 -16.20
N LYS A 262 -28.93 14.88 -15.60
CA LYS A 262 -29.09 16.20 -16.16
C LYS A 262 -27.98 16.32 -17.18
N GLU A 263 -28.43 16.12 -18.42
CA GLU A 263 -27.83 16.42 -19.73
C GLU A 263 -26.59 17.32 -19.71
#